data_AF-A0AAF0F2P7-F1
#
_entry.id   AF-A0AAF0F2P7-F1
#
_cell.length_a   1.000
_cell.length_b   1.000
_cell.length_c   1.000
_cell.angle_alpha   90.00
_cell.angle_beta   90.00
_cell.angle_gamma   90.00
#
_symmetry.space_group_name_H-M   'P 1'
#
loop_
_entity.id
_entity.type
_entity.pdbx_description
1 polymer ?
#
loop_
_entity_poly.entity_id
_entity_poly.type
_entity_poly.pdbx_seq_one_letter_code
_entity_poly.pdbx_strand_id
1 'polypeptide(L)'
;MSLPRILAQIAFTGSRILGRAFAEAGRQAVRNVRAGQVEGAAPAGGKAGSAANAITLAHRMTLDEAKLILNVKNDISAAAMKKEGGVTEAIRSELGENYERLFKINAPPAPKGKEGGGSGSFYIQSKIVRARERIEEEWKLLEKAAEETAKP
;
A
#
# COMPACT_ATOMS: atom_id res chain seq x y z
N MET A 1 44.71 -29.00 -3.92
CA MET A 1 43.83 -27.92 -4.42
C MET A 1 44.54 -26.59 -4.15
N SER A 2 44.83 -25.78 -5.16
CA SER A 2 45.58 -24.53 -4.94
C SER A 2 44.64 -23.40 -4.47
N LEU A 3 45.04 -22.69 -3.43
CA LEU A 3 44.31 -21.57 -2.82
C LEU A 3 43.77 -20.53 -3.84
N PRO A 4 44.52 -20.15 -4.89
CA PRO A 4 44.04 -19.20 -5.90
C PRO A 4 42.83 -19.71 -6.69
N ARG A 5 42.76 -21.02 -6.94
CA ARG A 5 41.66 -21.64 -7.69
C ARG A 5 40.38 -21.68 -6.87
N ILE A 6 40.50 -21.88 -5.55
CA ILE A 6 39.36 -21.84 -4.61
C ILE A 6 38.82 -20.42 -4.51
N LEU A 7 39.68 -19.41 -4.36
CA LEU A 7 39.27 -18.00 -4.32
C LEU A 7 38.57 -17.56 -5.60
N ALA A 8 39.10 -17.93 -6.77
CA ALA A 8 38.48 -17.63 -8.05
C ALA A 8 37.09 -18.30 -8.18
N GLN A 9 36.95 -19.54 -7.71
CA GLN A 9 35.68 -20.26 -7.73
C GLN A 9 34.65 -19.62 -6.78
N ILE A 10 35.04 -19.21 -5.58
CA ILE A 10 34.16 -18.50 -4.65
C ILE A 10 33.72 -17.16 -5.24
N ALA A 11 34.66 -16.39 -5.78
CA ALA A 11 34.34 -15.10 -6.40
C ALA A 11 33.38 -15.26 -7.58
N PHE A 12 33.60 -16.26 -8.44
CA PHE A 12 32.76 -16.53 -9.61
C PHE A 12 31.36 -17.03 -9.23
N THR A 13 31.25 -17.87 -8.20
CA THR A 13 29.97 -18.41 -7.74
C THR A 13 29.18 -17.33 -6.99
N GLY A 14 29.86 -16.57 -6.13
CA GLY A 14 29.26 -15.46 -5.38
C GLY A 14 28.75 -14.34 -6.29
N SER A 15 29.50 -13.96 -7.32
CA SER A 15 29.09 -12.92 -8.27
C SER A 15 27.88 -13.33 -9.12
N ARG A 16 27.73 -14.61 -9.47
CA ARG A 16 26.51 -15.11 -10.16
C ARG A 16 25.26 -15.06 -9.29
N ILE A 17 25.38 -15.45 -8.02
CA ILE A 17 24.25 -15.43 -7.07
C ILE A 17 23.82 -13.98 -6.84
N LEU A 18 24.78 -13.10 -6.57
CA LEU A 18 24.53 -11.68 -6.35
C LEU A 18 23.90 -11.01 -7.57
N GLY A 19 24.43 -11.27 -8.77
CA GLY A 19 23.88 -10.70 -10.02
C GLY A 19 22.45 -11.14 -10.32
N ARG A 20 22.11 -12.43 -10.07
CA ARG A 20 20.73 -12.91 -10.23
C ARG A 20 19.77 -12.27 -9.23
N ALA A 21 20.17 -12.15 -7.97
CA ALA A 21 19.36 -11.51 -6.94
C ALA A 21 19.07 -10.03 -7.28
N PHE A 22 20.08 -9.27 -7.72
CA PHE A 22 19.87 -7.88 -8.16
C PHE A 22 18.96 -7.78 -9.39
N ALA A 23 19.08 -8.70 -10.36
CA ALA A 23 18.22 -8.71 -11.54
C ALA A 23 16.75 -9.04 -11.18
N GLU A 24 16.51 -9.96 -10.24
CA GLU A 24 15.18 -10.29 -9.77
C GLU A 24 14.57 -9.16 -8.93
N ALA A 25 15.34 -8.58 -8.01
CA ALA A 25 14.92 -7.41 -7.23
C ALA A 25 14.63 -6.22 -8.15
N GLY A 26 15.46 -6.00 -9.17
CA GLY A 26 15.22 -4.96 -10.20
C GLY A 26 13.95 -5.22 -10.99
N ARG A 27 13.65 -6.46 -11.38
CA ARG A 27 12.39 -6.81 -12.05
C ARG A 27 11.18 -6.60 -11.14
N GLN A 28 11.30 -6.93 -9.85
CA GLN A 28 10.24 -6.66 -8.88
C GLN A 28 10.03 -5.17 -8.68
N ALA A 29 11.11 -4.39 -8.55
CA ALA A 29 11.04 -2.94 -8.49
C ALA A 29 10.37 -2.36 -9.73
N VAL A 30 10.70 -2.83 -10.94
CA VAL A 30 10.03 -2.39 -12.18
C VAL A 30 8.54 -2.79 -12.20
N ARG A 31 8.16 -3.95 -11.67
CA ARG A 31 6.74 -4.34 -11.55
C ARG A 31 5.99 -3.43 -10.58
N ASN A 32 6.58 -3.14 -9.43
CA ASN A 32 6.01 -2.26 -8.42
C ASN A 32 5.94 -0.82 -8.94
N VAL A 33 6.95 -0.36 -9.67
CA VAL A 33 6.98 0.96 -10.32
C VAL A 33 6.03 1.00 -11.51
N ARG A 34 5.75 -0.09 -12.24
CA ARG A 34 4.71 -0.08 -13.29
C ARG A 34 3.30 -0.09 -12.70
N ALA A 35 3.11 -0.79 -11.59
CA ALA A 35 1.89 -0.68 -10.79
C ALA A 35 1.74 0.75 -10.21
N GLY A 36 2.84 1.37 -9.77
CA GLY A 36 2.90 2.72 -9.23
C GLY A 36 3.07 3.85 -10.26
N GLN A 37 3.42 3.60 -11.53
CA GLN A 37 3.54 4.64 -12.57
C GLN A 37 2.16 5.14 -13.01
N VAL A 38 1.10 4.42 -12.64
CA VAL A 38 -0.27 4.92 -12.63
C VAL A 38 -0.46 6.09 -11.65
N GLU A 39 0.48 6.33 -10.71
CA GLU A 39 0.42 7.40 -9.70
C GLU A 39 1.03 8.74 -10.13
N GLY A 40 1.82 8.81 -11.21
CA GLY A 40 2.58 10.03 -11.56
C GLY A 40 2.37 10.57 -12.97
N ALA A 41 2.04 9.72 -13.93
CA ALA A 41 1.71 10.12 -15.29
C ALA A 41 0.42 9.40 -15.67
N ALA A 42 -0.64 10.16 -15.91
CA ALA A 42 -1.89 9.63 -16.46
C ALA A 42 -1.58 8.72 -17.65
N PRO A 43 -1.90 7.41 -17.60
CA PRO A 43 -1.88 6.60 -18.80
C PRO A 43 -3.16 6.93 -19.56
N ALA A 44 -3.07 7.94 -20.42
CA ALA A 44 -3.97 8.06 -21.55
C ALA A 44 -3.74 6.84 -22.45
N GLY A 45 -4.47 5.75 -22.22
CA GLY A 45 -4.47 4.60 -23.12
C GLY A 45 -4.30 3.26 -22.43
N GLY A 46 -5.37 2.75 -21.84
CA GLY A 46 -5.46 1.35 -21.42
C GLY A 46 -6.85 1.10 -20.87
N LYS A 47 -7.68 0.37 -21.62
CA LYS A 47 -9.07 0.05 -21.29
C LYS A 47 -9.16 -0.72 -19.96
N ALA A 48 -9.30 0.01 -18.86
CA ALA A 48 -9.85 -0.41 -17.57
C ALA A 48 -10.30 0.86 -16.82
N GLY A 49 -11.41 1.46 -17.26
CA GLY A 49 -12.13 2.50 -16.52
C GLY A 49 -12.80 1.91 -15.27
N SER A 50 -12.00 1.42 -14.33
CA SER A 50 -12.44 0.81 -13.08
C SER A 50 -12.66 1.88 -12.02
N ALA A 51 -13.74 1.77 -11.24
CA ALA A 51 -14.02 2.64 -10.09
C ALA A 51 -12.81 2.77 -9.13
N ALA A 52 -11.92 1.78 -9.07
CA ALA A 52 -10.67 1.84 -8.31
C ALA A 52 -9.70 2.95 -8.79
N ASN A 53 -9.65 3.23 -10.10
CA ASN A 53 -8.83 4.33 -10.65
C ASN A 53 -9.40 5.69 -10.28
N ALA A 54 -10.74 5.83 -10.24
CA ALA A 54 -11.41 7.06 -9.83
C ALA A 54 -11.13 7.38 -8.35
N ILE A 55 -11.13 6.37 -7.48
CA ILE A 55 -10.77 6.54 -6.07
C ILE A 55 -9.29 6.95 -5.93
N THR A 56 -8.37 6.29 -6.62
CA THR A 56 -6.95 6.66 -6.57
C THR A 56 -6.73 8.10 -7.03
N LEU A 57 -7.45 8.57 -8.04
CA LEU A 57 -7.43 9.97 -8.49
C LEU A 57 -8.01 10.93 -7.43
N ALA A 58 -9.09 10.54 -6.75
CA ALA A 58 -9.74 11.36 -5.72
C ALA A 58 -8.85 11.54 -4.49
N HIS A 59 -8.23 10.45 -4.01
CA HIS A 59 -7.37 10.47 -2.82
C HIS A 59 -5.92 10.84 -3.10
N ARG A 60 -5.51 10.81 -4.38
CA ARG A 60 -4.11 10.90 -4.83
C ARG A 60 -3.21 9.94 -4.04
N MET A 61 -3.71 8.73 -3.86
CA MET A 61 -3.11 7.68 -3.03
C MET A 61 -3.60 6.31 -3.53
N THR A 62 -2.68 5.38 -3.76
CA THR A 62 -3.05 3.99 -4.08
C THR A 62 -3.48 3.22 -2.83
N LEU A 63 -4.14 2.09 -3.06
CA LEU A 63 -4.46 1.15 -2.00
C LEU A 63 -3.19 0.63 -1.31
N ASP A 64 -2.12 0.39 -2.08
CA ASP A 64 -0.84 -0.08 -1.54
C ASP A 64 -0.17 0.98 -0.65
N GLU A 65 -0.16 2.25 -1.06
CA GLU A 65 0.30 3.37 -0.21
C GLU A 65 -0.52 3.44 1.09
N ALA A 66 -1.85 3.32 1.00
CA ALA A 66 -2.72 3.34 2.17
C ALA A 66 -2.44 2.19 3.15
N LYS A 67 -2.22 0.97 2.65
CA LYS A 67 -1.81 -0.20 3.46
C LYS A 67 -0.50 0.06 4.19
N LEU A 68 0.47 0.64 3.50
CA LEU A 68 1.78 0.95 4.07
C LEU A 68 1.68 2.03 5.16
N ILE A 69 0.92 3.11 4.91
CA ILE A 69 0.71 4.19 5.89
C ILE A 69 0.07 3.66 7.17
N LEU A 70 -0.95 2.81 7.05
CA LEU A 70 -1.69 2.28 8.20
C LEU A 70 -1.11 0.96 8.72
N ASN A 71 -0.01 0.47 8.16
CA ASN A 71 0.64 -0.78 8.54
C ASN A 71 -0.34 -1.96 8.63
N VAL A 72 -1.25 -2.05 7.65
CA VAL A 72 -2.22 -3.15 7.53
C VAL A 72 -1.50 -4.34 6.90
N LYS A 73 -1.39 -5.43 7.65
CA LYS A 73 -0.67 -6.64 7.19
C LYS A 73 -1.57 -7.54 6.37
N ASN A 74 -2.86 -7.54 6.67
CA ASN A 74 -3.83 -8.36 5.98
C ASN A 74 -3.99 -7.92 4.51
N ASP A 75 -4.30 -8.88 3.64
CA ASP A 75 -4.53 -8.56 2.25
C ASP A 75 -5.93 -7.99 2.04
N ILE A 76 -6.01 -6.68 1.84
CA ILE A 76 -7.25 -5.96 1.54
C ILE A 76 -7.52 -5.82 0.02
N SER A 77 -6.82 -6.59 -0.81
CA SER A 77 -7.04 -6.59 -2.25
C SER A 77 -8.44 -7.11 -2.61
N ALA A 78 -9.04 -6.58 -3.68
CA ALA A 78 -10.35 -7.05 -4.15
C ALA A 78 -10.41 -8.58 -4.36
N ALA A 79 -9.29 -9.21 -4.73
CA ALA A 79 -9.19 -10.65 -4.90
C ALA A 79 -9.25 -11.41 -3.57
N ALA A 80 -8.53 -10.95 -2.54
CA ALA A 80 -8.57 -11.52 -1.20
C ALA A 80 -9.97 -11.37 -0.57
N MET A 81 -10.57 -10.18 -0.70
CA MET A 81 -11.88 -9.88 -0.14
C MET A 81 -13.00 -10.72 -0.78
N LYS A 82 -12.91 -11.01 -2.08
CA LYS A 82 -13.81 -11.96 -2.76
C LYS A 82 -13.66 -13.39 -2.26
N LYS A 83 -12.44 -13.82 -1.92
CA LYS A 83 -12.16 -15.17 -1.42
C LYS A 83 -12.68 -15.35 0.00
N GLU A 84 -12.58 -14.33 0.84
CA GLU A 84 -13.01 -14.35 2.25
C GLU A 84 -14.51 -14.04 2.43
N GLY A 85 -15.23 -13.71 1.34
CA GLY A 85 -16.66 -13.41 1.39
C GLY A 85 -16.98 -12.01 1.91
N GLY A 86 -16.01 -11.10 1.90
CA GLY A 86 -16.17 -9.71 2.32
C GLY A 86 -15.02 -9.22 3.21
N VAL A 87 -15.24 -8.07 3.85
CA VAL A 87 -14.33 -7.52 4.86
C VAL A 87 -14.50 -8.32 6.14
N THR A 88 -13.45 -9.03 6.57
CA THR A 88 -13.47 -9.75 7.85
C THR A 88 -13.35 -8.78 9.02
N GLU A 89 -13.92 -9.16 10.17
CA GLU A 89 -13.90 -8.31 11.37
C GLU A 89 -12.48 -8.07 11.89
N ALA A 90 -11.58 -9.05 11.72
CA ALA A 90 -10.17 -8.91 12.06
C ALA A 90 -9.49 -7.78 11.28
N ILE A 91 -9.80 -7.62 9.99
CA ILE A 91 -9.27 -6.54 9.15
C ILE A 91 -9.79 -5.17 9.62
N ARG A 92 -11.08 -5.10 9.99
CA ARG A 92 -11.69 -3.85 10.50
C ARG A 92 -11.06 -3.43 11.83
N SER A 93 -10.89 -4.37 12.75
CA SER A 93 -10.23 -4.14 14.04
C SER A 93 -8.78 -3.71 13.85
N GLU A 94 -7.99 -4.40 13.02
CA GLU A 94 -6.60 -4.02 12.74
C GLU A 94 -6.50 -2.60 12.17
N LEU A 95 -7.36 -2.26 11.20
CA LEU A 95 -7.39 -0.92 10.59
C LEU A 95 -7.71 0.15 11.63
N GLY A 96 -8.73 -0.08 12.48
CA GLY A 96 -9.16 0.84 13.53
C GLY A 96 -8.08 1.09 14.57
N GLU A 97 -7.49 0.03 15.10
CA GLU A 97 -6.43 0.12 16.12
C GLU A 97 -5.18 0.83 15.59
N ASN A 98 -4.74 0.48 14.38
CA ASN A 98 -3.60 1.13 13.75
C ASN A 98 -3.87 2.60 13.45
N TYR A 99 -5.06 2.91 12.94
CA TYR A 99 -5.47 4.29 12.68
C TYR A 99 -5.46 5.12 13.97
N GLU A 100 -6.12 4.66 15.04
CA GLU A 100 -6.18 5.40 16.30
C GLU A 100 -4.80 5.62 16.91
N ARG A 101 -3.98 4.57 16.93
CA ARG A 101 -2.61 4.63 17.42
C ARG A 101 -1.77 5.64 16.63
N LEU A 102 -1.79 5.56 15.30
CA LEU A 102 -1.00 6.45 14.44
C LEU A 102 -1.52 7.88 14.49
N PHE A 103 -2.84 8.08 14.52
CA PHE A 103 -3.46 9.40 14.59
C PHE A 103 -3.13 10.11 15.90
N LYS A 104 -3.14 9.39 17.03
CA LYS A 104 -2.79 9.93 18.35
C LYS A 104 -1.31 10.30 18.45
N ILE A 105 -0.42 9.42 17.99
CA ILE A 105 1.04 9.66 18.04
C ILE A 105 1.44 10.86 17.16
N ASN A 106 0.78 11.01 15.99
CA ASN A 106 1.10 12.06 15.02
C ASN A 106 0.22 13.31 15.17
N ALA A 107 -0.43 13.51 16.31
CA ALA A 107 -1.24 14.70 16.54
C ALA A 107 -0.39 15.98 16.37
N PRO A 108 -0.85 16.96 15.57
CA PRO A 108 -0.12 18.19 15.33
C PRO A 108 -0.05 19.07 16.59
N PRO A 109 0.88 20.03 16.62
CA PRO A 109 0.89 21.05 17.65
C PRO A 109 -0.42 21.84 17.61
N ALA A 110 -0.88 22.28 18.78
CA ALA A 110 -2.04 23.13 18.85
C ALA A 110 -1.82 24.43 18.04
N PRO A 111 -2.89 25.00 17.46
CA PRO A 111 -2.85 26.31 16.84
C PRO A 111 -2.26 27.35 17.80
N LYS A 112 -1.59 28.37 17.25
CA LYS A 112 -1.00 29.45 18.05
C LYS A 112 -2.01 30.01 19.05
N GLY A 113 -1.64 30.01 20.33
CA GLY A 113 -2.49 30.52 21.42
C GLY A 113 -3.42 29.48 22.06
N LYS A 114 -3.32 28.20 21.71
CA LYS A 114 -4.02 27.10 22.40
C LYS A 114 -3.02 26.17 23.06
N GLU A 115 -3.36 25.70 24.26
CA GLU A 115 -2.59 24.69 24.99
C GLU A 115 -3.04 23.29 24.60
N GLY A 116 -2.11 22.33 24.63
CA GLY A 116 -2.32 20.94 24.20
C GLY A 116 -1.75 20.63 22.81
N GLY A 117 -2.14 19.49 22.25
CA GLY A 117 -1.63 18.97 20.98
C GLY A 117 -0.43 18.03 21.14
N GLY A 118 0.06 17.51 20.02
CA GLY A 118 1.24 16.65 19.97
C GLY A 118 2.44 17.33 19.30
N SER A 119 3.52 16.57 19.12
CA SER A 119 4.72 17.01 18.38
C SER A 119 4.70 16.55 16.91
N GLY A 120 3.55 16.08 16.43
CA GLY A 120 3.39 15.58 15.07
C GLY A 120 3.22 16.69 14.03
N SER A 121 2.96 16.27 12.79
CA SER A 121 2.72 17.17 11.67
C SER A 121 1.28 17.03 11.17
N PHE A 122 0.64 18.16 10.89
CA PHE A 122 -0.70 18.19 10.30
C PHE A 122 -0.73 17.46 8.95
N TYR A 123 0.37 17.50 8.18
CA TYR A 123 0.49 16.78 6.92
C TYR A 123 0.44 15.26 7.13
N ILE A 124 1.20 14.74 8.11
CA ILE A 124 1.24 13.31 8.42
C ILE A 124 -0.12 12.85 8.94
N GLN A 125 -0.74 13.63 9.84
CA GLN A 125 -2.09 13.33 10.32
C GLN A 125 -3.10 13.32 9.16
N SER A 126 -3.03 14.29 8.25
CA SER A 126 -3.87 14.32 7.05
C SER A 126 -3.66 13.09 6.16
N LYS A 127 -2.40 12.62 5.99
CA LYS A 127 -2.09 11.41 5.22
C LYS A 127 -2.66 10.14 5.87
N ILE A 128 -2.62 10.04 7.20
CA ILE A 128 -3.24 8.94 7.95
C ILE A 128 -4.76 8.90 7.74
N VAL A 129 -5.42 10.06 7.79
CA VAL A 129 -6.87 10.18 7.52
C VAL A 129 -7.19 9.78 6.09
N ARG A 130 -6.46 10.31 5.10
CA ARG A 130 -6.64 9.96 3.68
C ARG A 130 -6.43 8.48 3.40
N ALA A 131 -5.43 7.86 4.03
CA ALA A 131 -5.21 6.42 3.89
C ALA A 131 -6.40 5.60 4.39
N ARG A 132 -7.02 6.01 5.50
CA ARG A 132 -8.21 5.35 6.02
C ARG A 132 -9.40 5.52 5.07
N GLU A 133 -9.68 6.75 4.64
CA GLU A 133 -10.76 7.05 3.69
C GLU A 133 -10.61 6.23 2.39
N ARG A 134 -9.37 6.14 1.86
CA ARG A 134 -9.06 5.36 0.67
C ARG A 134 -9.41 3.88 0.81
N ILE A 135 -9.12 3.26 1.96
CA ILE A 135 -9.43 1.85 2.22
C ILE A 135 -10.94 1.65 2.40
N GLU A 136 -11.60 2.52 3.16
CA GLU A 136 -13.05 2.44 3.38
C GLU A 136 -13.84 2.61 2.08
N GLU A 137 -13.40 3.47 1.16
CA GLU A 137 -14.03 3.60 -0.15
C GLU A 137 -13.85 2.37 -1.04
N GLU A 138 -12.70 1.69 -0.96
CA GLU A 138 -12.50 0.40 -1.64
C GLU A 138 -13.51 -0.63 -1.14
N TRP A 139 -13.70 -0.72 0.18
CA TRP A 139 -14.67 -1.64 0.77
C TRP A 139 -16.11 -1.33 0.34
N LYS A 140 -16.49 -0.04 0.31
CA LYS A 140 -17.81 0.38 -0.19
C LYS A 140 -18.02 -0.01 -1.66
N LEU A 141 -17.00 0.07 -2.51
CA LEU A 141 -17.11 -0.41 -3.89
C LEU A 141 -17.29 -1.92 -3.97
N LEU A 142 -16.57 -2.68 -3.14
CA LEU A 142 -16.67 -4.13 -3.10
C LEU A 142 -18.05 -4.59 -2.61
N GLU A 143 -18.59 -3.93 -1.58
CA GLU A 143 -19.95 -4.17 -1.06
C GLU A 143 -21.00 -3.89 -2.13
N LYS A 144 -20.93 -2.72 -2.80
CA LYS A 144 -21.84 -2.39 -3.92
C LYS A 144 -21.74 -3.38 -5.07
N ALA A 145 -20.53 -3.79 -5.45
CA ALA A 145 -20.34 -4.79 -6.50
C ALA A 145 -20.92 -6.15 -6.11
N ALA A 146 -20.82 -6.54 -4.83
CA ALA A 146 -21.44 -7.78 -4.33
C ALA A 146 -22.98 -7.69 -4.37
N GLU A 147 -23.56 -6.56 -3.94
CA GLU A 147 -25.00 -6.31 -3.98
C GLU A 147 -25.56 -6.31 -5.41
N GLU A 148 -24.86 -5.69 -6.36
CA GLU A 148 -25.23 -5.69 -7.78
C GLU A 148 -25.21 -7.10 -8.38
N THR A 149 -24.26 -7.95 -7.99
CA THR A 149 -24.22 -9.35 -8.43
C THR A 149 -25.27 -10.25 -7.77
N ALA A 150 -25.80 -9.85 -6.62
CA ALA A 150 -26.81 -10.59 -5.87
C ALA A 150 -28.25 -10.25 -6.29
N LYS A 151 -28.45 -9.17 -7.06
CA LYS A 151 -29.76 -8.76 -7.58
C LYS A 151 -30.06 -9.52 -8.89
N PRO A 152 -31.17 -10.28 -8.97
CA PRO A 152 -31.52 -11.10 -10.14
C PRO A 152 -31.94 -10.28 -11.36
#